data_AF-A0A0D9Y564-F1
#
_entry.id   AF-A0A0D9Y564-F1
#
_cell.length_a   1.000
_cell.length_b   1.000
_cell.length_c   1.000
_cell.angle_alpha   90.00
_cell.angle_beta   90.00
_cell.angle_gamma   90.00
#
_symmetry.space_group_name_H-M   'P 1'
#
loop_
_entity.id
_entity.type
_entity.pdbx_description
1 polymer ?
#
loop_
_entity_poly.entity_id
_entity_poly.type
_entity_poly.pdbx_seq_one_letter_code
_entity_poly.pdbx_strand_id
1 'polypeptide(L)'
;MFGLRSKRFNGSSTLRACCGAGGGPYNYDATAACGLPGAAACPDPAAFISWDGIHLTEAAYARIAAGWLHGPYAHPPILSALRH
;
A
#
# COMPACT_ATOMS: atom_id res chain seq x y z
N MET A 1 8.86 19.95 -4.89
CA MET A 1 9.65 19.01 -4.07
C MET A 1 8.69 18.01 -3.42
N PHE A 2 8.26 16.97 -4.15
CA PHE A 2 7.57 15.83 -3.53
C PHE A 2 8.63 15.01 -2.80
N GLY A 3 8.93 15.41 -1.56
CA GLY A 3 9.81 14.66 -0.70
C GLY A 3 9.14 13.33 -0.36
N LEU A 4 9.53 12.25 -1.03
CA LEU A 4 9.25 10.87 -0.65
C LEU A 4 9.94 10.58 0.69
N ARG A 5 9.46 11.17 1.79
CA ARG A 5 9.73 10.63 3.11
C ARG A 5 8.97 9.31 3.18
N SER A 6 9.67 8.24 2.82
CA SER A 6 9.15 6.88 2.91
C SER A 6 8.89 6.58 4.40
N LYS A 7 7.67 6.87 4.87
CA LYS A 7 7.19 6.41 6.18
C LYS A 7 7.20 4.89 6.18
N ARG A 8 8.14 4.25 6.89
CA ARG A 8 8.16 2.79 6.98
C ARG A 8 6.80 2.29 7.45
N PHE A 9 6.31 1.22 6.82
CA PHE A 9 5.11 0.54 7.31
C PHE A 9 5.41 -0.02 8.71
N ASN A 10 4.47 0.17 9.63
CA ASN A 10 4.63 -0.34 10.99
C ASN A 10 4.10 -1.78 11.05
N GLY A 11 4.59 -2.58 12.01
CA GLY A 11 4.17 -3.98 12.14
C GLY A 11 2.67 -4.15 12.41
N SER A 12 2.02 -3.14 13.02
CA SER A 12 0.57 -3.16 13.27
C SER A 12 -0.29 -2.89 12.03
N SER A 13 0.28 -2.37 10.94
CA SER A 13 -0.42 -1.98 9.71
C SER A 13 -0.07 -2.88 8.52
N THR A 14 0.93 -3.75 8.64
CA THR A 14 1.32 -4.68 7.56
C THR A 14 0.29 -5.77 7.33
N LEU A 15 -0.38 -6.23 8.40
CA LEU A 15 -1.38 -7.31 8.32
C LEU A 15 -2.83 -6.80 8.29
N ARG A 16 -3.07 -5.50 8.49
CA ARG A 16 -4.43 -4.95 8.51
C ARG A 16 -4.71 -4.18 7.21
N ALA A 17 -5.91 -4.32 6.67
CA ALA A 17 -6.42 -3.47 5.59
C ALA A 17 -6.72 -2.06 6.15
N CYS A 18 -6.42 -1.03 5.36
CA CYS A 18 -6.78 0.34 5.72
C CYS A 18 -8.29 0.55 5.70
N CYS A 19 -8.98 0.01 4.70
CA CYS A 19 -10.40 0.13 4.50
C CYS A 19 -11.10 -1.22 4.73
N GLY A 20 -12.17 -1.20 5.51
CA GLY A 20 -12.99 -2.37 5.86
C GLY A 20 -13.98 -2.07 6.98
N ALA A 21 -14.62 -3.10 7.54
CA ALA A 21 -15.73 -2.93 8.48
C ALA A 21 -15.35 -2.43 9.89
N GLY A 22 -14.05 -2.43 10.23
CA GLY A 22 -13.62 -2.24 11.62
C GLY A 22 -13.87 -3.47 12.49
N GLY A 23 -13.04 -3.67 13.52
CA GLY A 23 -13.34 -4.58 14.64
C GLY A 23 -12.87 -6.04 14.55
N GLY A 24 -12.54 -6.57 13.37
CA GLY A 24 -12.06 -7.96 13.20
C GLY A 24 -10.55 -8.11 12.93
N PRO A 25 -9.99 -9.33 12.97
CA PRO A 25 -8.66 -9.63 12.48
C PRO A 25 -8.46 -9.09 11.06
N TYR A 26 -7.30 -8.51 10.80
CA TYR A 26 -6.92 -7.94 9.49
C TYR A 26 -7.82 -6.82 8.93
N ASN A 27 -8.87 -6.41 9.64
CA ASN A 27 -9.81 -5.36 9.20
C ASN A 27 -10.50 -5.65 7.85
N TYR A 28 -10.71 -6.92 7.50
CA TYR A 28 -11.38 -7.34 6.26
C TYR A 28 -12.76 -7.94 6.52
N ASP A 29 -13.75 -7.55 5.72
CA ASP A 29 -15.10 -8.12 5.71
C ASP A 29 -15.64 -8.15 4.28
N ALA A 30 -15.94 -9.35 3.76
CA ALA A 30 -16.44 -9.54 2.41
C ALA A 30 -17.86 -8.98 2.21
N THR A 31 -18.62 -8.80 3.29
CA THR A 31 -19.99 -8.24 3.27
C THR A 31 -20.00 -6.72 3.37
N ALA A 32 -18.90 -6.11 3.80
CA ALA A 32 -18.69 -4.68 3.88
C ALA A 32 -17.37 -4.30 3.17
N ALA A 33 -17.27 -4.70 1.90
CA ALA A 33 -16.14 -4.34 1.04
C ALA A 33 -16.07 -2.82 0.85
N CYS A 34 -14.88 -2.30 0.54
CA CYS A 34 -14.67 -0.87 0.33
C CYS A 34 -15.57 -0.32 -0.79
N GLY A 35 -16.37 0.69 -0.45
CA GLY A 35 -17.42 1.25 -1.32
C GLY A 35 -18.82 0.75 -1.00
N LEU A 36 -18.97 -0.28 -0.15
CA LEU A 36 -20.24 -0.73 0.39
C LEU A 36 -20.54 -0.10 1.76
N PRO A 37 -21.83 -0.04 2.16
CA PRO A 37 -22.21 0.38 3.51
C PRO A 37 -21.51 -0.44 4.59
N GLY A 38 -21.10 0.21 5.68
CA GLY A 38 -20.39 -0.42 6.79
C GLY A 38 -18.87 -0.44 6.66
N ALA A 39 -18.32 -0.15 5.48
CA ALA A 39 -16.87 0.01 5.30
C ALA A 39 -16.41 1.41 5.71
N ALA A 40 -15.25 1.50 6.37
CA ALA A 40 -14.57 2.75 6.69
C ALA A 40 -13.08 2.67 6.37
N ALA A 41 -12.53 3.75 5.82
CA ALA A 41 -11.09 3.88 5.56
C ALA A 41 -10.34 4.36 6.81
N CYS A 42 -9.10 3.92 6.95
CA CYS A 42 -8.20 4.36 8.01
C CYS A 42 -7.79 5.83 7.84
N PRO A 43 -7.37 6.52 8.92
CA PRO A 43 -6.99 7.94 8.85
C PRO A 43 -5.71 8.24 8.05
N ASP A 44 -4.78 7.28 7.94
CA ASP A 44 -3.52 7.45 7.20
C ASP A 44 -3.27 6.25 6.28
N PRO A 45 -3.82 6.24 5.05
CA PRO A 45 -3.62 5.16 4.09
C PRO A 45 -2.14 4.94 3.73
N ALA A 46 -1.29 5.97 3.84
CA ALA A 46 0.13 5.84 3.52
C ALA A 46 0.91 5.03 4.56
N ALA A 47 0.32 4.77 5.73
CA ALA A 47 0.88 3.93 6.76
C ALA A 47 0.56 2.43 6.59
N PHE A 48 -0.30 2.04 5.65
CA PHE A 48 -0.77 0.65 5.46
C PHE A 48 -0.28 0.04 4.16
N ILE A 49 -0.08 -1.28 4.15
CA ILE A 49 0.27 -2.03 2.93
C ILE A 49 -0.99 -2.35 2.13
N SER A 50 -1.97 -2.98 2.79
CA SER A 50 -3.23 -3.37 2.16
C SER A 50 -4.25 -2.23 2.23
N TRP A 51 -4.92 -1.98 1.11
CA TRP A 51 -6.06 -1.08 1.05
C TRP A 51 -7.30 -1.77 1.61
N ASP A 52 -7.72 -2.90 1.06
CA ASP A 52 -9.03 -3.53 1.31
C ASP A 52 -8.96 -5.06 1.50
N GLY A 53 -7.77 -5.61 1.74
CA GLY A 53 -7.53 -7.06 1.80
C GLY A 53 -7.22 -7.73 0.46
N ILE A 54 -7.44 -7.04 -0.68
CA ILE A 54 -7.18 -7.55 -2.03
C ILE A 54 -6.15 -6.66 -2.75
N HIS A 55 -6.32 -5.34 -2.65
CA HIS A 55 -5.49 -4.33 -3.28
C HIS A 55 -4.47 -3.73 -2.31
N LEU A 56 -3.39 -3.17 -2.86
CA LEU A 56 -2.40 -2.41 -2.10
C LEU A 56 -2.76 -0.92 -2.06
N THR A 57 -2.26 -0.22 -1.05
CA THR A 57 -2.36 1.24 -0.98
C THR A 57 -1.45 1.89 -2.04
N GLU A 58 -1.75 3.16 -2.37
CA GLU A 58 -0.88 3.97 -3.23
C GLU A 58 0.57 3.99 -2.73
N ALA A 59 0.76 4.13 -1.42
CA ALA A 59 2.09 4.17 -0.80
C ALA A 59 2.85 2.83 -0.92
N ALA A 60 2.14 1.70 -0.98
CA ALA A 60 2.74 0.40 -1.23
C ALA A 60 3.11 0.24 -2.71
N TYR A 61 2.22 0.60 -3.63
CA TYR A 61 2.54 0.62 -5.07
C TYR A 61 3.70 1.55 -5.41
N ALA A 62 3.77 2.74 -4.81
CA ALA A 62 4.87 3.68 -5.01
C ALA A 62 6.23 3.08 -4.60
N ARG A 63 6.27 2.27 -3.54
CA ARG A 63 7.50 1.56 -3.11
C ARG A 63 7.90 0.46 -4.06
N ILE A 64 6.93 -0.33 -4.53
CA ILE A 64 7.17 -1.37 -5.55
C ILE A 64 7.72 -0.72 -6.81
N ALA A 65 7.05 0.33 -7.31
CA ALA A 65 7.48 1.06 -8.48
C ALA A 65 8.88 1.66 -8.31
N ALA A 66 9.18 2.30 -7.17
CA ALA A 66 10.51 2.82 -6.90
C ALA A 66 11.59 1.72 -6.94
N GLY A 67 11.29 0.54 -6.40
CA GLY A 67 12.19 -0.60 -6.42
C GLY A 67 12.43 -1.19 -7.82
N TRP A 68 11.46 -1.08 -8.75
CA TRP A 68 11.66 -1.45 -10.15
C TRP A 68 12.39 -0.38 -10.95
N LEU A 69 11.99 0.88 -10.78
CA LEU A 69 12.52 2.01 -11.53
C LEU A 69 13.97 2.30 -11.18
N HIS A 70 14.28 2.30 -9.88
CA HIS A 70 15.59 2.68 -9.36
C HIS A 70 16.40 1.50 -8.80
N GLY A 71 15.79 0.32 -8.69
CA GLY A 71 16.41 -0.88 -8.12
C GLY A 71 16.06 -1.10 -6.63
N PRO A 72 16.30 -2.30 -6.09
CA PRO A 72 17.01 -3.43 -6.71
C PRO A 72 16.07 -4.49 -7.34
N TYR A 73 14.77 -4.25 -7.43
CA TYR A 73 13.78 -5.30 -7.75
C TYR A 73 13.50 -5.48 -9.25
N ALA A 74 14.35 -4.91 -10.11
CA ALA A 74 14.43 -5.19 -11.54
C ALA A 74 15.90 -5.18 -11.96
N HIS A 75 16.29 -6.03 -12.91
CA HIS A 75 17.68 -6.15 -13.37
C HIS A 75 17.78 -6.12 -14.91
N PRO A 76 18.44 -5.09 -15.50
CA PRO A 76 18.85 -3.85 -14.83
C PRO A 76 17.62 -3.07 -14.30
N PRO A 77 17.76 -2.18 -13.30
CA PRO A 77 16.70 -1.24 -12.95
C PRO A 77 16.19 -0.51 -14.19
N ILE A 78 14.86 -0.33 -14.31
CA ILE A 78 14.23 0.12 -15.57
C ILE A 78 14.86 1.42 -16.06
N LEU A 79 15.05 2.40 -15.17
CA LEU A 79 15.62 3.70 -15.57
C LEU A 79 17.12 3.66 -15.87
N SER A 80 17.84 2.61 -15.45
CA SER A 80 19.23 2.42 -15.85
C SER A 80 19.35 1.81 -17.24
N ALA A 81 18.34 1.07 -17.70
CA ALA A 81 18.28 0.50 -19.06
C ALA A 81 17.96 1.55 -20.13
N LEU A 82 17.35 2.67 -19.75
CA LEU A 82 16.90 3.73 -20.66
C LEU A 82 17.97 4.80 -20.93
N ARG A 83 19.14 4.73 -20.29
CA ARG A 83 20.24 5.67 -20.53
C ARG A 83 21.02 5.22 -21.77
N HIS A 84 20.79 5.92 -22.88
CA HIS A 84 21.63 5.90 -24.08
C HIS A 84 22.84 6.82 -23.90
#